data_AF-A0A6P0J1S3-F1
#
_entry.id   AF-A0A6P0J1S3-F1
#
_cell.length_a   1.000
_cell.length_b   1.000
_cell.length_c   1.000
_cell.angle_alpha   90.00
_cell.angle_beta   90.00
_cell.angle_gamma   90.00
#
_symmetry.space_group_name_H-M   'P 1'
#
loop_
_entity.id
_entity.type
_entity.pdbx_description
1 polymer ?
#
loop_
_entity_poly.entity_id
_entity_poly.type
_entity_poly.pdbx_seq_one_letter_code
_entity_poly.pdbx_strand_id
1 'polypeptide(L)'
;MKKRTLLKLHRTLAPILFLPLLLTTITGIVYRIGNTWFGMPRKYAQIMMAIHEGRFLGKELVPIYVLWNGLGMIGLLATGIVLSGVFRNQRSQASNSHRGVINDGNQ
;
A
#
# COMPACT_ATOMS: atom_id res chain seq x y z
N MET A 1 12.74 -15.91 0.02
CA MET A 1 11.85 -16.01 -1.17
C MET A 1 12.48 -15.30 -2.36
N LYS A 2 12.33 -15.81 -3.59
CA LYS A 2 12.85 -15.14 -4.80
C LYS A 2 12.10 -13.82 -5.06
N LYS A 3 12.79 -12.74 -5.48
CA LYS A 3 12.18 -11.42 -5.78
C LYS A 3 10.98 -11.55 -6.75
N ARG A 4 11.09 -12.43 -7.74
CA ARG A 4 10.01 -12.73 -8.71
C ARG A 4 8.76 -13.29 -8.04
N THR A 5 8.90 -14.12 -7.00
CA THR A 5 7.76 -14.66 -6.23
C THR A 5 7.08 -13.56 -5.42
N LEU A 6 7.85 -12.69 -4.77
CA LEU A 6 7.31 -11.53 -4.04
C LEU A 6 6.55 -10.58 -4.97
N LEU A 7 7.06 -10.34 -6.17
CA LEU A 7 6.39 -9.49 -7.17
C LEU A 7 5.05 -10.09 -7.62
N LYS A 8 5.01 -11.41 -7.87
CA LYS A 8 3.76 -12.12 -8.19
C LYS A 8 2.76 -12.03 -7.04
N LEU A 9 3.21 -12.32 -5.82
CA LEU A 9 2.35 -12.28 -4.63
C LEU A 9 1.79 -10.88 -4.38
N HIS A 10 2.65 -9.86 -4.38
CA HIS A 10 2.24 -8.47 -4.22
C HIS A 10 1.23 -8.07 -5.30
N ARG A 11 1.49 -8.38 -6.57
CA ARG A 11 0.58 -8.02 -7.67
C ARG A 11 -0.79 -8.70 -7.57
N THR A 12 -0.85 -9.94 -7.06
CA THR A 12 -2.12 -10.66 -6.86
C THR A 12 -2.87 -10.16 -5.64
N LEU A 13 -2.19 -9.94 -4.52
CA LEU A 13 -2.83 -9.50 -3.26
C LEU A 13 -3.14 -8.01 -3.25
N ALA A 14 -2.39 -7.19 -3.98
CA ALA A 14 -2.56 -5.74 -4.04
C ALA A 14 -4.01 -5.33 -4.30
N PRO A 15 -4.69 -5.74 -5.37
CA PRO A 15 -6.08 -5.31 -5.60
C PRO A 15 -7.02 -5.73 -4.46
N ILE A 16 -6.84 -6.92 -3.89
CA ILE A 16 -7.72 -7.46 -2.84
C ILE A 16 -7.54 -6.72 -1.51
N LEU A 17 -6.28 -6.41 -1.15
CA LEU A 17 -5.96 -5.70 0.08
C LEU A 17 -6.15 -4.18 -0.07
N PHE A 18 -5.79 -3.62 -1.21
CA PHE A 18 -5.79 -2.18 -1.47
C PHE A 18 -7.20 -1.62 -1.67
N LEU A 19 -8.12 -2.34 -2.32
CA LEU A 19 -9.48 -1.83 -2.55
C LEU A 19 -10.21 -1.43 -1.25
N PRO A 20 -10.34 -2.30 -0.22
CA PRO A 20 -10.96 -1.90 1.04
C PRO A 20 -10.17 -0.81 1.76
N LEU A 21 -8.83 -0.84 1.67
CA LEU A 21 -7.95 0.18 2.23
C LEU A 21 -8.18 1.57 1.62
N LEU A 22 -8.29 1.61 0.30
CA LEU A 22 -8.56 2.84 -0.44
C LEU A 22 -9.94 3.37 -0.07
N LEU A 23 -10.94 2.49 0.02
CA LEU A 23 -12.29 2.85 0.42
C LEU A 23 -12.31 3.47 1.82
N THR A 24 -11.70 2.81 2.82
CA THR A 24 -11.62 3.34 4.20
C THR A 24 -10.88 4.67 4.28
N THR A 25 -9.80 4.83 3.50
CA THR A 25 -9.04 6.08 3.46
C THR A 25 -9.88 7.21 2.87
N ILE A 26 -10.55 6.96 1.74
CA ILE A 26 -11.42 7.95 1.10
C ILE A 26 -12.55 8.36 2.04
N THR A 27 -13.25 7.41 2.66
CA THR A 27 -14.37 7.74 3.56
C THR A 27 -13.91 8.48 4.81
N GLY A 28 -12.71 8.17 5.33
CA GLY A 28 -12.12 8.90 6.45
C GLY A 28 -11.79 10.36 6.09
N ILE A 29 -11.21 10.59 4.91
CA ILE A 29 -10.91 11.94 4.39
C ILE A 29 -12.22 12.72 4.18
N VAL A 30 -13.20 12.11 3.50
CA VAL A 30 -14.51 12.72 3.22
C VAL A 30 -15.24 13.06 4.52
N TYR A 31 -15.25 12.15 5.50
CA TYR A 31 -15.82 12.40 6.83
C TYR A 31 -15.13 13.60 7.50
N ARG A 32 -13.80 13.61 7.55
CA ARG A 32 -13.07 14.68 8.25
C ARG A 32 -13.28 16.04 7.61
N ILE A 33 -13.12 16.13 6.29
CA ILE A 33 -13.30 17.39 5.55
C ILE A 33 -14.76 17.83 5.61
N GLY A 34 -15.69 16.94 5.30
CA GLY A 34 -17.12 17.26 5.30
C GLY A 34 -17.63 17.67 6.67
N ASN A 35 -17.29 16.94 7.72
CA ASN A 35 -17.75 17.23 9.07
C ASN A 35 -17.11 18.49 9.67
N THR A 36 -15.81 18.71 9.46
CA THR A 36 -15.11 19.84 10.07
C THR A 36 -15.26 21.14 9.28
N TRP A 37 -15.23 21.10 7.95
CA TRP A 37 -15.21 22.33 7.14
C TRP A 37 -16.58 22.70 6.57
N PHE A 38 -17.42 21.72 6.27
CA PHE A 38 -18.69 21.93 5.57
C PHE A 38 -19.93 21.69 6.43
N GLY A 39 -19.76 21.35 7.71
CA GLY A 39 -20.88 21.08 8.63
C GLY A 39 -21.75 19.89 8.18
N MET A 40 -21.14 18.81 7.69
CA MET A 40 -21.83 17.64 7.18
C MET A 40 -22.95 17.15 8.13
N PRO A 41 -24.18 16.94 7.63
CA PRO A 41 -25.27 16.40 8.43
C PRO A 41 -24.93 15.04 9.04
N ARG A 42 -25.34 14.83 10.30
CA ARG A 42 -25.04 13.62 11.09
C ARG A 42 -25.37 12.30 10.38
N LYS A 43 -26.44 12.27 9.57
CA LYS A 43 -26.83 11.10 8.77
C LYS A 43 -25.74 10.68 7.78
N TYR A 44 -25.13 11.62 7.07
CA TYR A 44 -24.06 11.33 6.09
C TYR A 44 -22.75 11.01 6.79
N ALA A 45 -22.46 11.72 7.87
CA ALA A 45 -21.31 11.46 8.73
C ALA A 45 -21.34 10.00 9.27
N GLN A 46 -22.52 9.54 9.69
CA GLN A 46 -22.72 8.16 10.16
C GLN A 46 -22.56 7.12 9.06
N ILE A 47 -23.04 7.40 7.84
CA ILE A 47 -22.84 6.52 6.68
C ILE A 47 -21.35 6.41 6.33
N MET A 48 -20.62 7.53 6.29
CA MET A 48 -19.18 7.54 6.03
C MET A 48 -18.42 6.71 7.06
N MET A 49 -18.75 6.87 8.35
CA MET A 49 -18.14 6.08 9.42
C MET A 49 -18.55 4.60 9.36
N ALA A 50 -19.78 4.29 8.95
CA ALA A 50 -20.22 2.90 8.79
C ALA A 50 -19.44 2.17 7.69
N ILE A 51 -19.08 2.86 6.60
CA ILE A 51 -18.22 2.32 5.55
C ILE A 51 -16.75 2.27 6.02
N HIS A 52 -16.27 3.33 6.68
CA HIS A 52 -14.90 3.43 7.19
C HIS A 52 -14.55 2.30 8.17
N GLU A 53 -15.48 1.97 9.06
CA GLU A 53 -15.30 0.92 10.08
C GLU A 53 -15.76 -0.46 9.59
N GLY A 54 -16.44 -0.54 8.45
CA GLY A 54 -17.02 -1.79 7.95
C GLY A 54 -18.28 -2.26 8.69
N ARG A 55 -18.97 -1.37 9.41
CA ARG A 55 -20.19 -1.71 10.18
C ARG A 55 -21.33 -2.28 9.32
N PHE A 56 -21.33 -2.03 8.02
CA PHE A 56 -22.31 -2.61 7.09
C PHE A 56 -22.18 -4.13 6.94
N LEU A 57 -21.04 -4.72 7.33
CA LEU A 57 -20.81 -6.17 7.35
C LEU A 57 -21.37 -6.86 8.61
N GLY A 58 -21.90 -6.09 9.57
CA GLY A 58 -22.31 -6.58 10.88
C GLY A 58 -21.22 -6.47 11.93
N LYS A 59 -21.62 -6.42 13.21
CA LYS A 59 -20.73 -6.11 14.34
C LYS A 59 -19.59 -7.11 14.50
N GLU A 60 -19.85 -8.39 14.26
CA GLU A 60 -18.86 -9.47 14.38
C GLU A 60 -17.74 -9.39 13.33
N LEU A 61 -18.02 -8.81 12.15
CA LEU A 61 -17.05 -8.70 11.07
C LEU A 61 -16.24 -7.39 11.11
N VAL A 62 -16.61 -6.42 11.94
CA VAL A 62 -15.87 -5.15 12.11
C VAL A 62 -14.42 -5.39 12.53
N PRO A 63 -14.10 -6.21 13.57
CA PRO A 63 -12.72 -6.47 13.95
C PRO A 63 -11.91 -7.10 12.82
N ILE A 64 -12.53 -8.02 12.07
CA ILE A 64 -11.89 -8.70 10.93
C ILE A 64 -11.59 -7.69 9.82
N TYR A 65 -12.53 -6.80 9.52
CA TYR A 65 -12.36 -5.74 8.53
C TYR A 65 -11.22 -4.78 8.90
N VAL A 66 -11.15 -4.36 10.17
CA VAL A 66 -10.09 -3.48 10.67
C VAL A 66 -8.73 -4.19 10.61
N LEU A 67 -8.66 -5.46 11.04
CA LEU A 67 -7.44 -6.28 10.96
C LEU A 67 -6.99 -6.48 9.50
N TRP A 68 -7.92 -6.76 8.59
CA TRP A 68 -7.64 -6.92 7.16
C TRP A 68 -7.01 -5.67 6.57
N ASN A 69 -7.59 -4.48 6.85
CA ASN A 69 -7.04 -3.21 6.40
C ASN A 69 -5.67 -2.93 7.01
N GLY A 70 -5.50 -3.11 8.32
CA GLY A 70 -4.23 -2.86 9.01
C GLY A 70 -3.09 -3.77 8.54
N LEU A 71 -3.31 -5.09 8.53
CA LEU A 71 -2.33 -6.07 8.08
C LEU A 71 -2.06 -5.95 6.58
N GLY A 72 -3.12 -5.71 5.79
CA GLY A 72 -3.00 -5.47 4.36
C GLY A 72 -2.10 -4.28 4.05
N MET A 73 -2.27 -3.18 4.80
CA MET A 73 -1.46 -1.97 4.64
C MET A 73 0.01 -2.25 4.91
N ILE A 74 0.30 -2.88 6.06
CA ILE A 74 1.66 -3.21 6.46
C ILE A 74 2.31 -4.15 5.43
N GLY A 75 1.59 -5.19 5.00
CA GLY A 75 2.08 -6.14 4.01
C GLY A 75 2.37 -5.51 2.66
N LEU A 76 1.45 -4.67 2.14
CA LEU A 76 1.63 -3.97 0.87
C LEU A 76 2.76 -2.94 0.93
N LEU A 77 2.88 -2.18 2.02
CA LEU A 77 3.97 -1.23 2.23
C LEU A 77 5.32 -1.94 2.28
N ALA A 78 5.45 -2.97 3.13
CA ALA A 78 6.71 -3.70 3.29
C ALA A 78 7.15 -4.34 1.96
N THR A 79 6.24 -5.03 1.27
CA THR A 79 6.56 -5.66 -0.02
C THR A 79 6.82 -4.63 -1.12
N GLY A 80 6.09 -3.52 -1.15
CA GLY A 80 6.31 -2.42 -2.10
C GLY A 80 7.68 -1.74 -1.92
N ILE A 81 8.10 -1.48 -0.68
CA ILE A 81 9.42 -0.92 -0.35
C ILE A 81 10.55 -1.87 -0.81
N VAL A 82 10.41 -3.17 -0.53
CA VAL A 82 11.39 -4.18 -0.96
C VAL A 82 11.48 -4.28 -2.49
N LEU A 83 10.35 -4.19 -3.19
CA LEU A 83 10.30 -4.34 -4.64
C LEU A 83 10.80 -3.08 -5.39
N SER A 84 10.46 -1.89 -4.89
CA SER A 84 10.84 -0.58 -5.45
C SER A 84 12.35 -0.34 -5.39
N GLY A 85 13.04 -0.94 -4.42
CA GLY A 85 14.49 -0.77 -4.29
C GLY A 85 14.90 0.63 -3.85
N VAL A 86 14.03 1.31 -3.10
CA VAL A 86 14.28 2.65 -2.50
C VAL A 86 15.62 2.71 -1.75
N PHE A 87 16.07 1.61 -1.16
CA PHE A 87 17.34 1.52 -0.44
C PHE A 87 18.51 0.95 -1.28
N ARG A 88 18.38 0.86 -2.61
CA ARG A 88 19.43 0.30 -3.46
C ARG A 88 20.56 1.31 -3.63
N ASN A 89 21.60 1.16 -2.81
CA ASN A 89 22.83 1.94 -2.91
C ASN A 89 23.42 1.85 -4.32
N GLN A 90 23.68 3.01 -4.93
CA GLN A 90 24.21 3.15 -6.29
C GLN A 90 25.68 2.70 -6.45
N ARG A 91 26.29 2.15 -5.40
CA ARG A 91 27.72 1.82 -5.35
C ARG A 91 28.13 0.64 -6.25
N SER A 92 27.17 -0.10 -6.80
CA SER A 92 27.44 -1.26 -7.68
C SER A 92 27.65 -0.91 -9.16
N GLN A 93 27.44 0.34 -9.61
CA GLN A 93 27.66 0.69 -11.03
C GLN A 93 29.11 1.14 -11.33
N ALA A 94 29.86 1.63 -10.35
CA ALA A 94 31.24 2.09 -10.57
C ALA A 94 32.27 0.95 -10.74
N SER A 95 31.90 -0.30 -10.45
CA SER A 95 32.82 -1.46 -10.57
C SER A 95 32.76 -2.13 -11.95
N ASN A 96 31.64 -2.02 -12.68
CA ASN A 96 31.50 -2.64 -14.00
C ASN A 96 31.99 -1.76 -15.15
N SER A 97 32.04 -0.43 -14.98
CA SER A 97 32.62 0.48 -15.98
C SER A 97 34.14 0.36 -16.07
N HIS A 98 34.83 0.03 -14.97
CA HIS A 98 36.28 -0.15 -15.00
C HIS A 98 36.72 -1.50 -15.59
N ARG A 99 35.84 -2.52 -15.58
CA ARG A 99 36.11 -3.82 -16.20
C ARG A 99 35.87 -3.86 -17.71
N GLY A 100 35.02 -2.97 -18.24
CA GLY A 100 34.81 -2.82 -19.68
C GLY A 100 35.98 -2.14 -20.39
N VAL A 101 36.54 -1.10 -19.77
CA VAL A 101 37.66 -0.31 -20.35
C VAL A 101 38.97 -1.12 -20.46
N ILE A 102 39.21 -2.06 -19.54
CA ILE A 102 40.44 -2.90 -19.57
C ILE A 102 40.35 -3.97 -20.68
N ASN A 103 39.14 -4.34 -21.12
CA ASN A 103 38.94 -5.38 -22.13
C ASN A 103 38.97 -4.87 -23.58
N ASP A 104 38.88 -3.56 -23.80
CA ASP A 104 38.99 -2.92 -25.12
C ASP A 104 40.44 -2.61 -25.53
N GLY A 105 41.41 -2.81 -24.64
CA GLY A 105 42.84 -2.51 -24.88
C GLY A 105 43.67 -3.65 -25.46
N ASN A 106 43.06 -4.78 -25.85
CA ASN A 106 43.77 -5.97 -26.33
C ASN A 106 43.25 -6.48 -27.68
N GLN A 107 43.06 -5.56 -28.63
CA GLN A 107 42.78 -5.85 -30.05
C GLN A 107 43.91 -5.27 -30.89
#